data_AF-A0A1S4HDK2-F1
#
_entry.id   AF-A0A1S4HDK2-F1
#
_cell.length_a   1.000
_cell.length_b   1.000
_cell.length_c   1.000
_cell.angle_alpha   90.00
_cell.angle_beta   90.00
_cell.angle_gamma   90.00
#
_symmetry.space_group_name_H-M   'P 1'
#
loop_
_entity.id
_entity.type
_entity.pdbx_description
1 polymer ?
#
loop_
_entity_poly.entity_id
_entity_poly.type
_entity_poly.pdbx_seq_one_letter_code
_entity_poly.pdbx_strand_id
1 'polypeptide(L)'
;MSSDSLVRPGLTTPFTGSLPEIKLRLRKKVPKLTANDVRRARIPYYEAIASELYEAGYVHAAFLLLHLIEYEDGYVGRTSYAAVESRRLRNDEQLLNYLGDALAAAEGWKTRQQYEREVAELLAIARHFGPDPEKRWLVGQFFRIALDRCADCSPRERVRAQSMVRYYYGKFLIDQRRHLEAMKLLEQADGDLEHACPGVRDGWSTLEEDGEPLSIAINTLLFVSNRSLAEEMANSPTWMVEQYVRDAHMAALKTRKASIIAQSYQAYGEFLCAKGCLEESLEMYRNALQQAELDGELPDLAVSVALAQAKSYHLLGQTVKREAMLARVDRMTKPTENSLSRAHYLLTAATLQQQDAKEDPLKMTALLQSLQQAASVFEQFRQRDKSLEARCLEGLLRAEPLFTEYATLVPAAISTSDEALYRVIDQVGF
;
A
#
# COMPACT_ATOMS: atom_id res chain seq x y z
N MET A 1 -38.13 -47.80 -29.04
CA MET A 1 -37.90 -47.41 -27.63
C MET A 1 -38.40 -48.56 -26.76
N SER A 2 -37.53 -49.53 -26.46
CA SER A 2 -37.82 -50.63 -25.53
C SER A 2 -37.12 -50.32 -24.21
N SER A 3 -37.91 -50.33 -23.15
CA SER A 3 -37.62 -49.97 -21.78
C SER A 3 -37.02 -51.14 -20.97
N ASP A 4 -36.11 -51.92 -21.56
CA ASP A 4 -35.52 -53.11 -20.90
C ASP A 4 -34.05 -52.98 -20.51
N SER A 5 -33.43 -51.80 -20.63
CA SER A 5 -31.99 -51.63 -20.30
C SER A 5 -31.70 -51.05 -18.91
N LEU A 6 -32.69 -51.00 -18.01
CA LEU A 6 -32.55 -50.46 -16.65
C LEU A 6 -32.65 -51.55 -15.56
N VAL A 7 -31.83 -52.58 -15.66
CA VAL A 7 -31.49 -53.41 -14.49
C VAL A 7 -30.01 -53.23 -14.21
N ARG A 8 -29.69 -52.34 -13.27
CA ARG A 8 -28.35 -52.30 -12.64
C ARG A 8 -28.25 -53.53 -11.75
N PRO A 9 -27.40 -54.52 -12.03
CA PRO A 9 -27.21 -55.63 -11.12
C PRO A 9 -26.45 -55.10 -9.91
N GLY A 10 -27.15 -54.97 -8.77
CA GLY A 10 -26.51 -54.73 -7.48
C GLY A 10 -25.61 -55.90 -7.10
N LEU A 11 -24.68 -55.66 -6.18
CA LEU A 11 -23.72 -56.65 -5.62
C LEU A 11 -24.36 -57.94 -5.07
N THR A 12 -25.69 -58.00 -4.96
CA THR A 12 -26.48 -59.10 -4.42
C THR A 12 -27.32 -59.86 -5.46
N THR A 13 -27.19 -59.55 -6.75
CA THR A 13 -27.90 -60.33 -7.79
C THR A 13 -27.20 -61.67 -8.04
N PRO A 14 -27.84 -62.83 -7.80
CA PRO A 14 -27.24 -64.13 -8.07
C PRO A 14 -27.14 -64.34 -9.58
N PHE A 15 -25.91 -64.49 -10.08
CA PHE A 15 -25.63 -64.61 -11.52
C PHE A 15 -25.05 -65.98 -11.85
N THR A 16 -25.65 -66.65 -12.83
CA THR A 16 -25.28 -67.99 -13.32
C THR A 16 -24.29 -67.90 -14.48
N GLY A 17 -23.11 -67.34 -14.24
CA GLY A 17 -22.04 -67.17 -15.24
C GLY A 17 -20.67 -67.62 -14.71
N SER A 18 -19.71 -67.85 -15.61
CA SER A 18 -18.39 -68.37 -15.22
C SER A 18 -17.65 -67.38 -14.30
N LEU A 19 -17.27 -67.86 -13.12
CA LEU A 19 -16.53 -67.10 -12.10
C LEU A 19 -15.28 -66.35 -12.62
N PRO A 20 -14.54 -66.85 -13.63
CA PRO A 20 -13.41 -66.15 -14.24
C PRO A 20 -13.78 -64.83 -14.93
N GLU A 21 -14.90 -64.78 -15.65
CA GLU A 21 -15.35 -63.58 -16.38
C GLU A 21 -15.79 -62.49 -15.40
N ILE A 22 -16.39 -62.88 -14.28
CA ILE A 22 -16.78 -61.97 -13.19
C ILE A 22 -15.52 -61.37 -12.56
N LYS A 23 -14.51 -62.20 -12.24
CA LYS A 23 -13.22 -61.71 -11.71
C LYS A 23 -12.52 -60.77 -12.69
N LEU A 24 -12.54 -61.07 -13.99
CA LEU A 24 -11.95 -60.19 -15.02
C LEU A 24 -12.69 -58.85 -15.11
N ARG A 25 -14.03 -58.87 -15.07
CA ARG A 25 -14.87 -57.67 -15.14
C ARG A 25 -14.76 -56.81 -13.88
N LEU A 26 -14.62 -57.43 -12.70
CA LEU A 26 -14.33 -56.75 -11.44
C LEU A 26 -12.91 -56.16 -11.44
N ARG A 27 -11.88 -56.89 -11.90
CA ARG A 27 -10.53 -56.35 -12.07
C ARG A 27 -10.47 -55.18 -13.05
N LYS A 28 -11.29 -55.19 -14.11
CA LYS A 28 -11.44 -54.04 -15.03
C LYS A 28 -12.12 -52.82 -14.38
N LYS A 29 -12.89 -53.02 -13.31
CA LYS A 29 -13.58 -51.97 -12.56
C LYS A 29 -12.79 -51.46 -11.35
N VAL A 30 -11.74 -52.18 -10.91
CA VAL A 30 -10.82 -51.71 -9.89
C VAL A 30 -9.91 -50.65 -10.54
N PRO A 31 -9.82 -49.43 -10.00
CA PRO A 31 -8.90 -48.42 -10.52
C PRO A 31 -7.48 -49.00 -10.47
N LYS A 32 -6.77 -48.97 -11.61
CA LYS A 32 -5.36 -49.36 -11.67
C LYS A 32 -4.57 -48.26 -10.95
N LEU A 33 -4.33 -48.46 -9.65
CA LEU A 33 -3.46 -47.60 -8.87
C LEU A 33 -2.05 -47.68 -9.45
N THR A 34 -1.47 -46.53 -9.75
CA THR A 34 -0.06 -46.43 -10.14
C THR A 34 0.84 -46.67 -8.92
N ALA A 35 2.12 -46.95 -9.15
CA ALA A 35 3.09 -47.07 -8.05
C ALA A 35 3.15 -45.79 -7.19
N ASN A 36 2.97 -44.63 -7.82
CA ASN A 36 2.90 -43.33 -7.16
C ASN A 36 1.64 -43.22 -6.29
N ASP A 37 0.48 -43.65 -6.77
CA ASP A 37 -0.76 -43.65 -5.98
C ASP A 37 -0.65 -44.55 -4.74
N VAL A 38 0.02 -45.71 -4.89
CA VAL A 38 0.28 -46.61 -3.76
C VAL A 38 1.25 -45.98 -2.76
N ARG A 39 2.26 -45.23 -3.22
CA ARG A 39 3.22 -44.52 -2.38
C ARG A 39 2.56 -43.39 -1.60
N ARG A 40 1.80 -42.52 -2.27
CA ARG A 40 1.06 -41.40 -1.66
C ARG A 40 0.08 -41.87 -0.56
N ALA A 41 -0.39 -43.11 -0.63
CA ALA A 41 -1.24 -43.71 0.41
C ALA A 41 -0.48 -44.37 1.58
N ARG A 42 0.84 -44.63 1.45
CA ARG A 42 1.64 -45.40 2.43
C ARG A 42 2.60 -44.56 3.27
N ILE A 43 3.08 -43.44 2.74
CA ILE A 43 4.02 -42.54 3.41
C ILE A 43 3.44 -41.13 3.48
N PRO A 44 3.96 -40.23 4.34
CA PRO A 44 3.54 -38.83 4.37
C PRO A 44 3.58 -38.21 2.97
N TYR A 45 2.55 -37.42 2.62
CA TYR A 45 2.34 -36.96 1.26
C TYR A 45 3.55 -36.18 0.71
N TYR A 46 4.17 -35.33 1.53
CA TYR A 46 5.35 -34.58 1.14
C TYR A 46 6.57 -35.47 0.82
N GLU A 47 6.76 -36.58 1.52
CA GLU A 47 7.84 -37.55 1.26
C GLU A 47 7.59 -38.31 -0.05
N ALA A 48 6.31 -38.59 -0.34
CA ALA A 48 5.91 -39.19 -1.61
C ALA A 48 6.26 -38.27 -2.79
N ILE A 49 5.89 -36.98 -2.71
CA ILE A 49 6.22 -36.00 -3.76
C ILE A 49 7.73 -35.82 -3.90
N ALA A 50 8.47 -35.68 -2.79
CA ALA A 50 9.93 -35.56 -2.85
C ALA A 50 10.58 -36.81 -3.49
N SER A 51 10.10 -38.00 -3.17
CA SER A 51 10.59 -39.26 -3.77
C SER A 51 10.26 -39.35 -5.26
N GLU A 52 9.06 -38.91 -5.67
CA GLU A 52 8.66 -38.85 -7.08
C GLU A 52 9.55 -37.90 -7.89
N LEU A 53 9.86 -36.71 -7.34
CA LEU A 53 10.79 -35.76 -7.96
C LEU A 53 12.19 -36.36 -8.12
N TYR A 54 12.69 -37.01 -7.05
CA TYR A 54 14.00 -37.64 -7.06
C TYR A 54 14.10 -38.76 -8.11
N GLU A 55 13.09 -39.64 -8.17
CA GLU A 55 13.02 -40.73 -9.16
C GLU A 55 12.91 -40.21 -10.61
N ALA A 56 12.22 -39.08 -10.81
CA ALA A 56 12.12 -38.41 -12.11
C ALA A 56 13.42 -37.68 -12.54
N GLY A 57 14.44 -37.64 -11.67
CA GLY A 57 15.73 -36.99 -11.93
C GLY A 57 15.80 -35.52 -11.51
N TYR A 58 14.75 -34.99 -10.86
CA TYR A 58 14.69 -33.63 -10.32
C TYR A 58 15.22 -33.60 -8.88
N VAL A 59 16.51 -33.86 -8.74
CA VAL A 59 17.17 -34.07 -7.44
C VAL A 59 17.19 -32.77 -6.62
N HIS A 60 17.46 -31.62 -7.24
CA HIS A 60 17.54 -30.35 -6.49
C HIS A 60 16.15 -29.89 -6.04
N ALA A 61 15.12 -30.09 -6.86
CA ALA A 61 13.74 -29.82 -6.52
C ALA A 61 13.28 -30.66 -5.32
N ALA A 62 13.63 -31.96 -5.30
CA ALA A 62 13.32 -32.85 -4.19
C ALA A 62 13.95 -32.36 -2.87
N PHE A 63 15.24 -32.01 -2.89
CA PHE A 63 15.91 -31.49 -1.70
C PHE A 63 15.38 -30.12 -1.26
N LEU A 64 15.10 -29.22 -2.20
CA LEU A 64 14.51 -27.93 -1.88
C LEU A 64 13.15 -28.07 -1.21
N LEU A 65 12.28 -28.97 -1.70
CA LEU A 65 10.99 -29.22 -1.08
C LEU A 65 11.13 -29.70 0.37
N LEU A 66 12.04 -30.64 0.63
CA LEU A 66 12.31 -31.14 1.99
C LEU A 66 12.86 -30.02 2.89
N HIS A 67 13.80 -29.22 2.39
CA HIS A 67 14.34 -28.08 3.13
C HIS A 67 13.28 -27.02 3.46
N LEU A 68 12.31 -26.78 2.57
CA LEU A 68 11.21 -25.85 2.85
C LEU A 68 10.32 -26.35 3.99
N ILE A 69 10.11 -27.66 4.10
CA ILE A 69 9.34 -28.28 5.18
C ILE A 69 10.11 -28.20 6.51
N GLU A 70 11.40 -28.53 6.49
CA GLU A 70 12.28 -28.37 7.66
C GLU A 70 12.32 -26.91 8.13
N TYR A 71 12.38 -25.96 7.18
CA TYR A 71 12.36 -24.53 7.48
C TYR A 71 11.03 -24.09 8.12
N GLU A 72 9.88 -24.57 7.62
CA GLU A 72 8.58 -24.31 8.23
C GLU A 72 8.51 -24.85 9.65
N ASP A 73 9.02 -26.06 9.90
CA ASP A 73 9.02 -26.67 11.21
C ASP A 73 9.92 -25.94 12.22
N GLY A 74 11.01 -25.32 11.76
CA GLY A 74 11.88 -24.50 12.60
C GLY A 74 11.38 -23.06 12.84
N TYR A 75 10.69 -22.47 11.87
CA TYR A 75 10.31 -21.05 11.88
C TYR A 75 8.86 -20.80 12.30
N VAL A 76 7.94 -21.71 11.94
CA VAL A 76 6.53 -21.63 12.33
C VAL A 76 6.32 -22.49 13.56
N GLY A 77 6.15 -21.85 14.71
CA GLY A 77 5.88 -22.56 15.97
C GLY A 77 4.66 -23.47 15.86
N ARG A 78 4.74 -24.67 16.44
CA ARG A 78 3.62 -25.61 16.47
C ARG A 78 2.43 -24.96 17.18
N THR A 79 1.25 -25.10 16.59
CA THR A 79 0.02 -24.57 17.20
C THR A 79 -0.91 -25.73 17.56
N SER A 80 -1.68 -25.57 18.63
CA SER A 80 -2.73 -26.54 19.01
C SER A 80 -3.98 -26.43 18.14
N TYR A 81 -4.06 -25.43 17.27
CA TYR A 81 -5.20 -25.19 16.40
C TYR A 81 -5.12 -26.09 15.15
N ALA A 82 -5.98 -27.11 15.10
CA ALA A 82 -6.00 -28.08 14.01
C ALA A 82 -6.17 -27.44 12.61
N ALA A 83 -6.92 -26.33 12.51
CA ALA A 83 -7.13 -25.63 11.24
C ALA A 83 -5.84 -24.97 10.69
N VAL A 84 -4.95 -24.51 11.57
CA VAL A 84 -3.65 -23.94 11.18
C VAL A 84 -2.69 -25.06 10.82
N GLU A 85 -2.66 -26.13 11.62
CA GLU A 85 -1.83 -27.31 11.34
C GLU A 85 -2.21 -27.98 10.01
N SER A 86 -3.50 -28.04 9.64
CA SER A 86 -3.94 -28.60 8.36
C SER A 86 -3.48 -27.79 7.14
N ARG A 87 -3.19 -26.49 7.31
CA ARG A 87 -2.75 -25.59 6.23
C ARG A 87 -1.23 -25.53 6.08
N ARG A 88 -0.48 -26.16 6.98
CA ARG A 88 0.99 -26.26 6.88
C ARG A 88 1.39 -26.99 5.61
N LEU A 89 2.55 -26.63 5.06
CA LEU A 89 3.02 -27.14 3.78
C LEU A 89 3.03 -28.67 3.75
N ARG A 90 3.44 -29.32 4.84
CA ARG A 90 3.49 -30.79 4.96
C ARG A 90 2.12 -31.50 4.80
N ASN A 91 1.02 -30.79 5.06
CA ASN A 91 -0.34 -31.35 5.12
C ASN A 91 -1.22 -30.91 3.95
N ASP A 92 -0.80 -29.88 3.21
CA ASP A 92 -1.57 -29.32 2.09
C ASP A 92 -1.21 -30.03 0.78
N GLU A 93 -1.99 -31.05 0.42
CA GLU A 93 -1.74 -31.87 -0.77
C GLU A 93 -1.81 -31.07 -2.07
N GLN A 94 -2.73 -30.11 -2.19
CA GLN A 94 -2.89 -29.30 -3.39
C GLN A 94 -1.66 -28.42 -3.61
N LEU A 95 -1.20 -27.80 -2.52
CA LEU A 95 0.01 -26.99 -2.52
C LEU A 95 1.26 -27.81 -2.85
N LEU A 96 1.40 -29.00 -2.26
CA LEU A 96 2.53 -29.89 -2.52
C LEU A 96 2.57 -30.37 -3.97
N ASN A 97 1.41 -30.65 -4.58
CA ASN A 97 1.34 -30.99 -6.01
C ASN A 97 1.79 -29.81 -6.88
N TYR A 98 1.25 -28.61 -6.63
CA TYR A 98 1.64 -27.41 -7.37
C TYR A 98 3.14 -27.12 -7.24
N LEU A 99 3.68 -27.16 -6.02
CA LEU A 99 5.11 -26.96 -5.77
C LEU A 99 5.96 -28.04 -6.43
N GLY A 100 5.53 -29.30 -6.38
CA GLY A 100 6.22 -30.39 -7.08
C GLY A 100 6.34 -30.12 -8.57
N ASP A 101 5.22 -29.79 -9.22
CA ASP A 101 5.19 -29.51 -10.66
C ASP A 101 6.02 -28.25 -11.02
N ALA A 102 5.88 -27.17 -10.24
CA ALA A 102 6.58 -25.91 -10.50
C ALA A 102 8.10 -26.03 -10.26
N LEU A 103 8.52 -26.75 -9.22
CA LEU A 103 9.94 -27.00 -8.96
C LEU A 103 10.56 -27.94 -10.00
N ALA A 104 9.82 -28.95 -10.46
CA ALA A 104 10.24 -29.80 -11.57
C ALA A 104 10.40 -29.00 -12.87
N ALA A 105 9.50 -28.05 -13.14
CA ALA A 105 9.61 -27.14 -14.27
C ALA A 105 10.86 -26.25 -14.17
N ALA A 106 11.11 -25.65 -13.00
CA ALA A 106 12.28 -24.81 -12.74
C ALA A 106 13.60 -25.59 -12.93
N GLU A 107 13.72 -26.79 -12.33
CA GLU A 107 14.91 -27.63 -12.51
C GLU A 107 15.04 -28.13 -13.97
N GLY A 108 13.92 -28.39 -14.66
CA GLY A 108 13.92 -28.70 -16.08
C GLY A 108 14.52 -27.59 -16.94
N TRP A 109 14.27 -26.31 -16.61
CA TRP A 109 14.90 -25.18 -17.29
C TRP A 109 16.39 -25.07 -16.97
N LYS A 110 16.78 -25.33 -15.71
CA LYS A 110 18.18 -25.40 -15.28
C LYS A 110 18.96 -26.47 -16.06
N THR A 111 18.41 -27.69 -16.20
CA THR A 111 19.06 -28.77 -16.97
C THR A 111 19.26 -28.38 -18.44
N ARG A 112 18.38 -27.55 -19.00
CA ARG A 112 18.48 -27.01 -20.36
C ARG A 112 19.35 -25.75 -20.46
N GLN A 113 19.99 -25.33 -19.37
CA GLN A 113 20.80 -24.10 -19.26
C GLN A 113 20.03 -22.82 -19.60
N GLN A 114 18.70 -22.82 -19.40
CA GLN A 114 17.83 -21.66 -19.59
C GLN A 114 17.54 -20.99 -18.25
N TYR A 115 18.57 -20.40 -17.64
CA TYR A 115 18.50 -19.84 -16.28
C TYR A 115 17.50 -18.70 -16.14
N GLU A 116 17.27 -17.90 -17.19
CA GLU A 116 16.24 -16.86 -17.16
C GLU A 116 14.84 -17.43 -16.87
N ARG A 117 14.53 -18.57 -17.50
CA ARG A 117 13.23 -19.23 -17.33
C ARG A 117 13.13 -19.88 -15.97
N GLU A 118 14.21 -20.44 -15.46
CA GLU A 118 14.28 -20.93 -14.07
C GLU A 118 13.93 -19.80 -13.09
N VAL A 119 14.56 -18.63 -13.21
CA VAL A 119 14.26 -17.48 -12.36
C VAL A 119 12.80 -17.02 -12.53
N ALA A 120 12.28 -17.02 -13.76
CA ALA A 120 10.90 -16.64 -14.02
C ALA A 120 9.89 -17.61 -13.37
N GLU A 121 10.14 -18.92 -13.39
CA GLU A 121 9.31 -19.91 -12.68
C GLU A 121 9.38 -19.71 -11.17
N LEU A 122 10.57 -19.50 -10.59
CA LEU A 122 10.72 -19.24 -9.16
C LEU A 122 10.00 -17.95 -8.73
N LEU A 123 10.05 -16.91 -9.57
CA LEU A 123 9.30 -15.68 -9.38
C LEU A 123 7.78 -15.89 -9.49
N ALA A 124 7.33 -16.74 -10.42
CA ALA A 124 5.92 -17.09 -10.56
C ALA A 124 5.39 -17.81 -9.32
N ILE A 125 6.18 -18.73 -8.75
CA ILE A 125 5.86 -19.41 -7.49
C ILE A 125 5.70 -18.38 -6.36
N ALA A 126 6.65 -17.44 -6.21
CA ALA A 126 6.57 -16.39 -5.19
C ALA A 126 5.31 -15.51 -5.35
N ARG A 127 4.95 -15.16 -6.58
CA ARG A 127 3.74 -14.36 -6.87
C ARG A 127 2.46 -15.13 -6.61
N HIS A 128 2.43 -16.43 -6.89
CA HIS A 128 1.26 -17.28 -6.65
C HIS A 128 0.88 -17.31 -5.16
N PHE A 129 1.88 -17.35 -4.27
CA PHE A 129 1.66 -17.36 -2.82
C PHE A 129 1.57 -15.98 -2.17
N GLY A 130 1.88 -14.90 -2.90
CA GLY A 130 1.86 -13.53 -2.38
C GLY A 130 0.57 -13.13 -1.64
N PRO A 131 -0.64 -13.47 -2.16
CA PRO A 131 -1.90 -13.15 -1.50
C PRO A 131 -2.16 -13.89 -0.18
N ASP A 132 -1.50 -15.03 0.06
CA ASP A 132 -1.75 -15.85 1.25
C ASP A 132 -0.92 -15.35 2.45
N PRO A 133 -1.56 -14.81 3.51
CA PRO A 133 -0.84 -14.30 4.66
C PRO A 133 -0.10 -15.40 5.44
N GLU A 134 -0.58 -16.64 5.42
CA GLU A 134 0.04 -17.76 6.14
C GLU A 134 1.34 -18.23 5.47
N LYS A 135 1.46 -18.01 4.15
CA LYS A 135 2.60 -18.46 3.33
C LYS A 135 3.58 -17.34 2.98
N ARG A 136 3.50 -16.19 3.66
CA ARG A 136 4.46 -15.07 3.48
C ARG A 136 5.92 -15.48 3.70
N TRP A 137 6.19 -16.37 4.65
CA TRP A 137 7.55 -16.85 4.89
C TRP A 137 8.10 -17.60 3.65
N LEU A 138 7.25 -18.40 2.98
CA LEU A 138 7.59 -19.18 1.80
C LEU A 138 7.87 -18.26 0.61
N VAL A 139 7.02 -17.25 0.40
CA VAL A 139 7.19 -16.20 -0.62
C VAL A 139 8.55 -15.51 -0.46
N GLY A 140 8.91 -15.14 0.78
CA GLY A 140 10.21 -14.52 1.07
C GLY A 140 11.40 -15.42 0.74
N GLN A 141 11.30 -16.73 0.94
CA GLN A 141 12.35 -17.67 0.54
C GLN A 141 12.48 -17.78 -0.97
N PHE A 142 11.38 -17.88 -1.70
CA PHE A 142 11.42 -17.96 -3.17
C PHE A 142 12.01 -16.69 -3.79
N PHE A 143 11.74 -15.50 -3.25
CA PHE A 143 12.40 -14.28 -3.72
C PHE A 143 13.92 -14.32 -3.52
N ARG A 144 14.40 -14.79 -2.36
CA ARG A 144 15.85 -14.91 -2.09
C ARG A 144 16.51 -15.94 -3.01
N ILE A 145 15.90 -17.11 -3.15
CA ILE A 145 16.38 -18.16 -4.05
C ILE A 145 16.41 -17.64 -5.49
N ALA A 146 15.37 -16.94 -5.95
CA ALA A 146 15.33 -16.35 -7.28
C ALA A 146 16.46 -15.31 -7.49
N LEU A 147 16.75 -14.47 -6.49
CA LEU A 147 17.87 -13.52 -6.55
C LEU A 147 19.23 -14.23 -6.64
N ASP A 148 19.43 -15.28 -5.84
CA ASP A 148 20.66 -16.07 -5.86
C ASP A 148 20.86 -16.74 -7.24
N ARG A 149 19.78 -17.27 -7.83
CA ARG A 149 19.81 -17.91 -9.15
C ARG A 149 20.04 -16.94 -10.30
N CYS A 150 19.76 -15.65 -10.12
CA CYS A 150 20.12 -14.66 -11.14
C CYS A 150 21.62 -14.58 -11.42
N ALA A 151 22.48 -15.01 -10.47
CA ALA A 151 23.92 -15.04 -10.66
C ALA A 151 24.35 -15.97 -11.81
N ASP A 152 23.54 -16.99 -12.12
CA ASP A 152 23.80 -17.96 -13.19
C ASP A 152 23.39 -17.42 -14.58
N CYS A 153 22.57 -16.36 -14.63
CA CYS A 153 22.15 -15.73 -15.89
C CYS A 153 23.31 -14.98 -16.59
N SER A 154 23.19 -14.81 -17.91
CA SER A 154 24.13 -14.00 -18.69
C SER A 154 24.13 -12.54 -18.20
N PRO A 155 25.21 -11.75 -18.38
CA PRO A 155 25.33 -10.43 -17.75
C PRO A 155 24.16 -9.47 -18.04
N ARG A 156 23.67 -9.46 -19.28
CA ARG A 156 22.54 -8.61 -19.69
C ARG A 156 21.22 -9.06 -19.08
N GLU A 157 20.99 -10.37 -19.11
CA GLU A 157 19.78 -11.01 -18.63
C GLU A 157 19.70 -11.01 -17.11
N ARG A 158 20.86 -11.11 -16.45
CA ARG A 158 21.03 -10.98 -15.00
C ARG A 158 20.51 -9.65 -14.50
N VAL A 159 20.89 -8.53 -15.12
CA VAL A 159 20.41 -7.21 -14.69
C VAL A 159 18.88 -7.12 -14.80
N ARG A 160 18.31 -7.62 -15.89
CA ARG A 160 16.86 -7.67 -16.09
C ARG A 160 16.18 -8.54 -15.03
N ALA A 161 16.65 -9.76 -14.84
CA ALA A 161 16.09 -10.73 -13.91
C ALA A 161 16.20 -10.24 -12.45
N GLN A 162 17.36 -9.74 -12.04
CA GLN A 162 17.58 -9.19 -10.70
C GLN A 162 16.67 -7.99 -10.46
N SER A 163 16.58 -7.05 -11.40
CA SER A 163 15.71 -5.86 -11.26
C SER A 163 14.24 -6.26 -11.14
N MET A 164 13.80 -7.26 -11.93
CA MET A 164 12.44 -7.78 -11.87
C MET A 164 12.13 -8.45 -10.51
N VAL A 165 13.03 -9.32 -10.05
CA VAL A 165 12.85 -10.02 -8.77
C VAL A 165 12.89 -9.03 -7.61
N ARG A 166 13.82 -8.06 -7.61
CA ARG A 166 13.88 -6.99 -6.60
C ARG A 166 12.64 -6.10 -6.62
N TYR A 167 12.06 -5.80 -7.78
CA TYR A 167 10.81 -5.06 -7.89
C TYR A 167 9.66 -5.78 -7.18
N TYR A 168 9.41 -7.04 -7.53
CA TYR A 168 8.31 -7.81 -6.91
C TYR A 168 8.58 -8.12 -5.44
N TYR A 169 9.83 -8.35 -5.07
CA TYR A 169 10.19 -8.54 -3.66
C TYR A 169 10.01 -7.25 -2.85
N GLY A 170 10.37 -6.10 -3.42
CA GLY A 170 10.11 -4.78 -2.84
C GLY A 170 8.63 -4.53 -2.65
N LYS A 171 7.79 -4.81 -3.65
CA LYS A 171 6.31 -4.74 -3.56
C LYS A 171 5.80 -5.58 -2.39
N PHE A 172 6.24 -6.83 -2.29
CA PHE A 172 5.88 -7.73 -1.21
C PHE A 172 6.31 -7.24 0.18
N LEU A 173 7.49 -6.60 0.31
CA LEU A 173 7.97 -6.04 1.56
C LEU A 173 7.21 -4.77 1.97
N ILE A 174 6.79 -3.94 1.01
CA ILE A 174 5.92 -2.78 1.26
C ILE A 174 4.58 -3.24 1.84
N ASP A 175 3.98 -4.31 1.29
CA ASP A 175 2.74 -4.89 1.82
C ASP A 175 2.89 -5.40 3.27
N GLN A 176 4.13 -5.73 3.68
CA GLN A 176 4.47 -6.11 5.06
C GLN A 176 4.88 -4.93 5.95
N ARG A 177 4.82 -3.69 5.46
CA ARG A 177 5.31 -2.47 6.15
C ARG A 177 6.81 -2.52 6.49
N ARG A 178 7.61 -3.20 5.66
CA ARG A 178 9.08 -3.27 5.79
C ARG A 178 9.74 -2.31 4.82
N HIS A 179 9.39 -1.03 4.93
CA HIS A 179 9.74 0.01 3.95
C HIS A 179 11.25 0.21 3.77
N LEU A 180 12.04 0.11 4.84
CA LEU A 180 13.51 0.28 4.76
C LEU A 180 14.18 -0.83 3.94
N GLU A 181 13.74 -2.08 4.10
CA GLU A 181 14.30 -3.21 3.34
C GLU A 181 13.85 -3.16 1.88
N ALA A 182 12.58 -2.79 1.65
CA ALA A 182 12.07 -2.58 0.30
C ALA A 182 12.85 -1.49 -0.43
N MET A 183 13.06 -0.33 0.22
CA MET A 183 13.83 0.79 -0.32
C MET A 183 15.23 0.35 -0.78
N LYS A 184 16.00 -0.32 0.09
CA LYS A 184 17.35 -0.79 -0.25
C LYS A 184 17.39 -1.71 -1.47
N LEU A 185 16.42 -2.63 -1.58
CA LEU A 185 16.32 -3.52 -2.74
C LEU A 185 15.96 -2.76 -4.02
N LEU A 186 15.04 -1.81 -3.92
CA LEU A 186 14.60 -1.01 -5.04
C LEU A 186 15.68 -0.02 -5.52
N GLU A 187 16.48 0.54 -4.61
CA GLU A 187 17.64 1.39 -4.95
C GLU A 187 18.72 0.60 -5.71
N GLN A 188 18.99 -0.64 -5.28
CA GLN A 188 19.89 -1.54 -6.02
C GLN A 188 19.33 -1.84 -7.41
N ALA A 189 18.01 -2.04 -7.52
CA ALA A 189 17.38 -2.28 -8.81
C ALA A 189 17.45 -1.05 -9.72
N ASP A 190 17.15 0.16 -9.22
CA ASP A 190 17.25 1.40 -10.01
C ASP A 190 18.70 1.66 -10.44
N GLY A 191 19.66 1.49 -9.53
CA GLY A 191 21.08 1.59 -9.82
C GLY A 191 21.54 0.63 -10.91
N ASP A 192 21.18 -0.66 -10.81
CA ASP A 192 21.54 -1.66 -11.82
C ASP A 192 20.90 -1.35 -13.19
N LEU A 193 19.67 -0.81 -13.20
CA LEU A 193 18.99 -0.38 -14.42
C LEU A 193 19.63 0.86 -15.07
N GLU A 194 20.17 1.79 -14.29
CA GLU A 194 20.86 2.99 -14.80
C GLU A 194 22.19 2.64 -15.48
N HIS A 195 22.87 1.59 -15.02
CA HIS A 195 24.10 1.09 -15.64
C HIS A 195 23.83 0.22 -16.88
N ALA A 196 22.57 -0.15 -17.14
CA ALA A 196 22.17 -0.90 -18.33
C ALA A 196 22.07 0.00 -19.58
N CYS A 197 22.34 -0.56 -20.76
CA CYS A 197 22.27 0.20 -22.02
C CYS A 197 20.88 0.84 -22.25
N PRO A 198 20.78 2.15 -22.54
CA PRO A 198 19.52 2.89 -22.61
C PRO A 198 18.46 2.27 -23.52
N GLY A 199 18.83 1.84 -24.73
CA GLY A 199 17.88 1.25 -25.70
C GLY A 199 17.34 -0.15 -25.33
N VAL A 200 17.90 -0.79 -24.29
CA VAL A 200 17.44 -2.08 -23.78
C VAL A 200 16.48 -1.91 -22.60
N ARG A 201 16.69 -0.86 -21.80
CA ARG A 201 15.90 -0.52 -20.60
C ARG A 201 14.43 -0.26 -20.95
N ASP A 202 14.19 0.44 -22.06
CA ASP A 202 12.85 0.89 -22.46
C ASP A 202 11.93 -0.27 -22.90
N GLY A 203 12.49 -1.45 -23.21
CA GLY A 203 11.75 -2.65 -23.57
C GLY A 203 11.40 -3.55 -22.37
N TRP A 204 11.81 -3.20 -21.15
CA TRP A 204 11.54 -4.01 -19.97
C TRP A 204 10.30 -3.49 -19.24
N SER A 205 9.21 -4.23 -19.32
CA SER A 205 7.95 -3.97 -18.62
C SER A 205 7.73 -4.96 -17.47
N THR A 206 6.86 -4.60 -16.54
CA THR A 206 6.34 -5.50 -15.51
C THR A 206 5.55 -6.66 -16.13
N LEU A 207 5.36 -7.74 -15.35
CA LEU A 207 4.68 -8.98 -15.79
C LEU A 207 3.13 -8.88 -15.71
N GLU A 208 2.58 -7.67 -15.73
CA GLU A 208 1.15 -7.40 -15.71
C GLU A 208 0.65 -7.18 -17.16
N GLU A 209 -0.64 -7.40 -17.45
CA GLU A 209 -1.17 -7.41 -18.83
C GLU A 209 -1.00 -6.07 -19.56
N ASP A 210 -1.08 -4.95 -18.82
CA ASP A 210 -0.77 -3.58 -19.29
C ASP A 210 0.59 -3.10 -18.75
N GLY A 211 1.58 -4.00 -18.73
CA GLY A 211 2.82 -3.86 -17.97
C GLY A 211 3.54 -2.51 -18.17
N GLU A 212 3.64 -1.76 -17.08
CA GLU A 212 4.40 -0.51 -17.02
C GLU A 212 5.92 -0.75 -17.19
N PRO A 213 6.69 0.17 -17.79
CA PRO A 213 8.15 0.08 -17.81
C PRO A 213 8.73 -0.13 -16.40
N LEU A 214 9.63 -1.10 -16.28
CA LEU A 214 10.18 -1.56 -15.00
C LEU A 214 10.87 -0.42 -14.23
N SER A 215 11.53 0.48 -14.94
CA SER A 215 12.14 1.68 -14.35
C SER A 215 11.11 2.59 -13.68
N ILE A 216 9.96 2.82 -14.32
CA ILE A 216 8.89 3.65 -13.78
C ILE A 216 8.22 2.94 -12.59
N ALA A 217 8.00 1.62 -12.70
CA ALA A 217 7.41 0.82 -11.64
C ALA A 217 8.29 0.79 -10.37
N ILE A 218 9.61 0.61 -10.52
CA ILE A 218 10.57 0.66 -9.40
C ILE A 218 10.56 2.05 -8.75
N ASN A 219 10.62 3.12 -9.55
CA ASN A 219 10.62 4.48 -9.02
C ASN A 219 9.29 4.85 -8.35
N THR A 220 8.18 4.28 -8.81
CA THR A 220 6.87 4.39 -8.14
C THR A 220 6.93 3.77 -6.74
N LEU A 221 7.50 2.57 -6.60
CA LEU A 221 7.64 1.92 -5.29
C LEU A 221 8.71 2.59 -4.39
N LEU A 222 9.76 3.17 -4.97
CA LEU A 222 10.74 3.98 -4.22
C LEU A 222 10.08 5.23 -3.63
N PHE A 223 9.27 5.94 -4.43
CA PHE A 223 8.48 7.07 -3.93
C PHE A 223 7.61 6.65 -2.74
N VAL A 224 6.85 5.56 -2.88
CA VAL A 224 5.98 5.05 -1.80
C VAL A 224 6.81 4.69 -0.55
N SER A 225 7.91 3.95 -0.71
CA SER A 225 8.75 3.52 0.41
C SER A 225 9.38 4.69 1.15
N ASN A 226 9.98 5.64 0.41
CA ASN A 226 10.62 6.81 0.99
C ASN A 226 9.61 7.76 1.66
N ARG A 227 8.42 7.91 1.08
CA ARG A 227 7.34 8.68 1.71
C ARG A 227 6.89 8.05 3.02
N SER A 228 6.64 6.74 3.03
CA SER A 228 6.26 6.03 4.27
C SER A 228 7.36 6.11 5.33
N LEU A 229 8.63 6.00 4.94
CA LEU A 229 9.77 6.19 5.86
C LEU A 229 9.84 7.62 6.42
N ALA A 230 9.59 8.64 5.60
CA ALA A 230 9.52 10.02 6.09
C ALA A 230 8.40 10.22 7.13
N GLU A 231 7.24 9.61 6.90
CA GLU A 231 6.09 9.65 7.82
C GLU A 231 6.39 8.87 9.13
N GLU A 232 6.98 7.68 9.05
CA GLU A 232 7.38 6.88 10.22
C GLU A 232 8.45 7.60 11.07
N MET A 233 9.34 8.33 10.41
CA MET A 233 10.45 9.04 11.04
C MET A 233 10.11 10.49 11.42
N ALA A 234 8.83 10.88 11.44
CA ALA A 234 8.41 12.27 11.74
C ALA A 234 8.94 12.83 13.07
N ASN A 235 9.19 11.97 14.07
CA ASN A 235 9.75 12.34 15.38
C ASN A 235 11.29 12.28 15.44
N SER A 236 11.94 11.92 14.33
CA SER A 236 13.39 11.80 14.22
C SER A 236 14.03 13.16 13.87
N PRO A 237 15.36 13.29 13.91
CA PRO A 237 16.03 14.52 13.54
C PRO A 237 15.62 15.01 12.13
N THR A 238 15.41 16.31 12.00
CA THR A 238 14.90 16.95 10.77
C THR A 238 15.70 16.58 9.52
N TRP A 239 17.02 16.44 9.64
CA TRP A 239 17.90 16.06 8.52
C TRP A 239 17.58 14.67 7.95
N MET A 240 17.12 13.74 8.78
CA MET A 240 16.80 12.37 8.35
C MET A 240 15.47 12.35 7.60
N VAL A 241 14.47 13.08 8.08
CA VAL A 241 13.19 13.27 7.37
C VAL A 241 13.44 13.99 6.04
N GLU A 242 14.29 15.03 6.04
CA GLU A 242 14.68 15.77 4.83
C GLU A 242 15.24 14.84 3.75
N GLN A 243 16.12 13.92 4.15
CA GLN A 243 16.71 12.95 3.24
C GLN A 243 15.63 12.07 2.58
N TYR A 244 14.74 11.47 3.36
CA TYR A 244 13.68 10.62 2.81
C TYR A 244 12.68 11.38 1.94
N VAL A 245 12.31 12.61 2.31
CA VAL A 245 11.43 13.47 1.49
C VAL A 245 12.10 13.82 0.17
N ARG A 246 13.40 14.17 0.20
CA ARG A 246 14.18 14.46 -1.00
C ARG A 246 14.31 13.24 -1.90
N ASP A 247 14.61 12.08 -1.34
CA ASP A 247 14.77 10.83 -2.09
C ASP A 247 13.43 10.37 -2.68
N ALA A 248 12.32 10.55 -1.97
CA ALA A 248 10.97 10.35 -2.51
C ALA A 248 10.70 11.28 -3.69
N HIS A 249 11.06 12.57 -3.59
CA HIS A 249 10.89 13.53 -4.67
C HIS A 249 11.71 13.17 -5.91
N MET A 250 12.97 12.79 -5.74
CA MET A 250 13.83 12.35 -6.84
C MET A 250 13.26 11.11 -7.54
N ALA A 251 12.75 10.13 -6.79
CA ALA A 251 12.08 8.96 -7.35
C ALA A 251 10.81 9.34 -8.12
N ALA A 252 9.98 10.23 -7.56
CA ALA A 252 8.76 10.71 -8.21
C ALA A 252 9.02 11.35 -9.58
N LEU A 253 10.06 12.18 -9.71
CA LEU A 253 10.43 12.81 -10.99
C LEU A 253 10.79 11.79 -12.07
N LYS A 254 11.37 10.64 -11.69
CA LYS A 254 11.69 9.54 -12.61
C LYS A 254 10.45 8.78 -13.10
N THR A 255 9.31 8.89 -12.42
CA THR A 255 8.09 8.15 -12.80
C THR A 255 7.35 8.73 -14.00
N ARG A 256 7.50 10.03 -14.28
CA ARG A 256 6.72 10.77 -15.29
C ARG A 256 5.19 10.72 -15.08
N LYS A 257 4.71 10.27 -13.91
CA LYS A 257 3.28 10.29 -13.55
C LYS A 257 2.96 11.63 -12.89
N ALA A 258 2.10 12.42 -13.52
CA ALA A 258 1.73 13.76 -13.04
C ALA A 258 1.18 13.72 -11.60
N SER A 259 0.32 12.74 -11.29
CA SER A 259 -0.18 12.47 -9.93
C SER A 259 0.92 12.29 -8.88
N ILE A 260 1.88 11.40 -9.14
CA ILE A 260 2.98 11.11 -8.20
C ILE A 260 3.90 12.31 -8.05
N ILE A 261 4.24 12.97 -9.17
CA ILE A 261 5.06 14.17 -9.17
C ILE A 261 4.38 15.28 -8.35
N ALA A 262 3.09 15.52 -8.55
CA ALA A 262 2.31 16.51 -7.80
C ALA A 262 2.31 16.22 -6.29
N GLN A 263 2.07 14.97 -5.89
CA GLN A 263 2.14 14.57 -4.48
C GLN A 263 3.53 14.78 -3.87
N SER A 264 4.58 14.48 -4.63
CA SER A 264 5.95 14.69 -4.16
C SER A 264 6.28 16.16 -3.92
N TYR A 265 5.82 17.04 -4.81
CA TYR A 265 6.01 18.49 -4.67
C TYR A 265 5.21 19.04 -3.48
N GLN A 266 3.99 18.55 -3.25
CA GLN A 266 3.22 18.91 -2.06
C GLN A 266 3.96 18.51 -0.78
N ALA A 267 4.37 17.24 -0.67
CA ALA A 267 5.04 16.73 0.54
C ALA A 267 6.35 17.48 0.82
N TYR A 268 7.14 17.77 -0.22
CA TYR A 268 8.37 18.54 -0.07
C TYR A 268 8.08 20.01 0.30
N GLY A 269 7.06 20.63 -0.31
CA GLY A 269 6.59 21.96 0.08
C GLY A 269 6.17 22.04 1.54
N GLU A 270 5.44 21.03 2.04
CA GLU A 270 5.02 20.94 3.45
C GLU A 270 6.23 20.84 4.38
N PHE A 271 7.22 20.01 4.03
CA PHE A 271 8.47 19.91 4.78
C PHE A 271 9.23 21.25 4.84
N LEU A 272 9.40 21.93 3.70
CA LEU A 272 10.07 23.24 3.62
C LEU A 272 9.32 24.32 4.40
N CYS A 273 7.99 24.30 4.33
CA CYS A 273 7.14 25.22 5.09
C CYS A 273 7.32 25.02 6.60
N ALA A 274 7.39 23.77 7.07
CA ALA A 274 7.65 23.46 8.48
C ALA A 274 9.05 23.91 8.94
N LYS A 275 10.05 23.90 8.04
CA LYS A 275 11.40 24.43 8.29
C LYS A 275 11.47 25.97 8.29
N GLY A 276 10.41 26.65 7.87
CA GLY A 276 10.37 28.11 7.73
C GLY A 276 10.89 28.63 6.38
N CYS A 277 11.23 27.74 5.44
CA CYS A 277 11.67 28.08 4.08
C CYS A 277 10.47 28.40 3.18
N LEU A 278 9.75 29.49 3.49
CA LEU A 278 8.46 29.80 2.89
C LEU A 278 8.53 30.06 1.38
N GLU A 279 9.57 30.73 0.88
CA GLU A 279 9.70 31.02 -0.55
C GLU A 279 9.91 29.74 -1.38
N GLU A 280 10.81 28.86 -0.94
CA GLU A 280 11.06 27.56 -1.57
C GLU A 280 9.82 26.67 -1.49
N SER A 281 9.10 26.69 -0.37
CA SER A 281 7.84 25.94 -0.23
C SER A 281 6.79 26.38 -1.26
N LEU A 282 6.70 27.68 -1.53
CA LEU A 282 5.77 28.23 -2.52
C LEU A 282 6.14 27.81 -3.95
N GLU A 283 7.43 27.69 -4.26
CA GLU A 283 7.89 27.16 -5.54
C GLU A 283 7.46 25.70 -5.71
N MET A 284 7.68 24.87 -4.68
CA MET A 284 7.24 23.47 -4.70
C MET A 284 5.73 23.36 -4.87
N TYR A 285 4.94 24.15 -4.13
CA TYR A 285 3.49 24.13 -4.30
C TYR A 285 3.02 24.61 -5.68
N ARG A 286 3.72 25.56 -6.32
CA ARG A 286 3.36 25.98 -7.69
C ARG A 286 3.54 24.82 -8.67
N ASN A 287 4.66 24.11 -8.55
CA ASN A 287 4.93 22.93 -9.36
C ASN A 287 3.92 21.81 -9.07
N ALA A 288 3.57 21.58 -7.80
CA ALA A 288 2.53 20.62 -7.42
C ALA A 288 1.19 20.94 -8.08
N LEU A 289 0.75 22.20 -8.02
CA LEU A 289 -0.52 22.63 -8.59
C LEU A 289 -0.54 22.46 -10.11
N GLN A 290 0.53 22.86 -10.79
CA GLN A 290 0.65 22.67 -12.24
C GLN A 290 0.54 21.20 -12.64
N GLN A 291 1.19 20.30 -11.89
CA GLN A 291 1.15 18.86 -12.18
C GLN A 291 -0.22 18.25 -11.86
N ALA A 292 -0.87 18.66 -10.76
CA ALA A 292 -2.22 18.21 -10.43
C ALA A 292 -3.25 18.63 -11.49
N GLU A 293 -3.08 19.81 -12.09
CA GLU A 293 -3.95 20.32 -13.15
C GLU A 293 -3.72 19.62 -14.50
N LEU A 294 -2.49 19.18 -14.78
CA LEU A 294 -2.17 18.41 -15.98
C LEU A 294 -2.78 17.01 -15.96
N ASP A 295 -2.82 16.38 -14.78
CA ASP A 295 -3.39 15.04 -14.60
C ASP A 295 -4.92 15.05 -14.75
N GLY A 296 -5.59 16.12 -14.29
CA GLY A 296 -7.05 16.30 -14.38
C GLY A 296 -7.89 15.36 -13.49
N GLU A 297 -7.28 14.27 -13.00
CA GLU A 297 -7.93 13.24 -12.18
C GLU A 297 -7.84 13.49 -10.67
N LEU A 298 -7.11 14.53 -10.23
CA LEU A 298 -6.84 14.81 -8.81
C LEU A 298 -7.30 16.21 -8.36
N PRO A 299 -8.60 16.53 -8.42
CA PRO A 299 -9.12 17.84 -8.00
C PRO A 299 -8.87 18.12 -6.51
N ASP A 300 -8.91 17.10 -5.66
CA ASP A 300 -8.66 17.26 -4.22
C ASP A 300 -7.20 17.63 -3.91
N LEU A 301 -6.25 17.10 -4.69
CA LEU A 301 -4.84 17.44 -4.57
C LEU A 301 -4.58 18.90 -4.98
N ALA A 302 -5.21 19.34 -6.06
CA ALA A 302 -5.11 20.73 -6.48
C ALA A 302 -5.69 21.69 -5.42
N VAL A 303 -6.80 21.31 -4.77
CA VAL A 303 -7.36 22.06 -3.64
C VAL A 303 -6.42 22.06 -2.43
N SER A 304 -5.87 20.92 -2.01
CA SER A 304 -4.98 20.85 -0.85
C SER A 304 -3.73 21.71 -1.04
N VAL A 305 -3.12 21.64 -2.23
CA VAL A 305 -1.95 22.45 -2.59
C VAL A 305 -2.26 23.94 -2.62
N ALA A 306 -3.39 24.34 -3.20
CA ALA A 306 -3.79 25.75 -3.25
C ALA A 306 -4.10 26.31 -1.83
N LEU A 307 -4.66 25.49 -0.94
CA LEU A 307 -4.82 25.85 0.47
C LEU A 307 -3.48 25.98 1.19
N ALA A 308 -2.52 25.10 0.92
CA ALA A 308 -1.16 25.19 1.46
C ALA A 308 -0.46 26.49 1.00
N GLN A 309 -0.59 26.86 -0.28
CA GLN A 309 -0.11 28.15 -0.79
C GLN A 309 -0.74 29.34 -0.07
N ALA A 310 -2.06 29.30 0.16
CA ALA A 310 -2.75 30.38 0.88
C ALA A 310 -2.19 30.58 2.30
N LYS A 311 -1.91 29.47 3.02
CA LYS A 311 -1.27 29.50 4.33
C LYS A 311 0.14 30.10 4.27
N SER A 312 0.97 29.66 3.32
CA SER A 312 2.33 30.21 3.14
C SER A 312 2.34 31.68 2.76
N TYR A 313 1.43 32.15 1.90
CA TYR A 313 1.31 33.57 1.57
C TYR A 313 0.86 34.41 2.77
N HIS A 314 0.00 33.86 3.64
CA HIS A 314 -0.37 34.54 4.89
C HIS A 314 0.84 34.71 5.81
N LEU A 315 1.64 33.66 6.00
CA LEU A 315 2.87 33.72 6.81
C LEU A 315 3.90 34.73 6.27
N LEU A 316 3.92 34.97 4.94
CA LEU A 316 4.74 36.00 4.30
C LEU A 316 4.10 37.41 4.29
N GLY A 317 2.90 37.59 4.85
CA GLY A 317 2.17 38.86 4.84
C GLY A 317 1.62 39.27 3.46
N GLN A 318 1.56 38.37 2.48
CA GLN A 318 1.09 38.64 1.12
C GLN A 318 -0.43 38.45 0.99
N THR A 319 -1.21 39.35 1.60
CA THR A 319 -2.68 39.27 1.70
C THR A 319 -3.39 39.15 0.35
N VAL A 320 -2.97 39.91 -0.66
CA VAL A 320 -3.57 39.88 -2.01
C VAL A 320 -3.42 38.50 -2.67
N LYS A 321 -2.24 37.88 -2.55
CA LYS A 321 -1.99 36.56 -3.13
C LYS A 321 -2.71 35.46 -2.36
N ARG A 322 -2.78 35.58 -1.03
CA ARG A 322 -3.60 34.70 -0.19
C ARG A 322 -5.05 34.72 -0.65
N GLU A 323 -5.65 35.90 -0.78
CA GLU A 323 -7.06 36.05 -1.19
C GLU A 323 -7.30 35.51 -2.60
N ALA A 324 -6.37 35.74 -3.53
CA ALA A 324 -6.44 35.15 -4.86
C ALA A 324 -6.47 33.61 -4.83
N MET A 325 -5.65 32.98 -3.97
CA MET A 325 -5.65 31.52 -3.82
C MET A 325 -6.93 31.00 -3.16
N LEU A 326 -7.43 31.67 -2.12
CA LEU A 326 -8.71 31.30 -1.50
C LEU A 326 -9.88 31.45 -2.49
N ALA A 327 -9.91 32.52 -3.30
CA ALA A 327 -10.93 32.72 -4.32
C ALA A 327 -10.86 31.66 -5.42
N ARG A 328 -9.66 31.16 -5.76
CA ARG A 328 -9.48 30.05 -6.69
C ARG A 328 -10.06 28.76 -6.11
N VAL A 329 -9.70 28.40 -4.87
CA VAL A 329 -10.24 27.20 -4.20
C VAL A 329 -11.76 27.29 -4.03
N ASP A 330 -12.28 28.47 -3.72
CA ASP A 330 -13.72 28.71 -3.64
C ASP A 330 -14.42 28.36 -4.97
N ARG A 331 -13.86 28.78 -6.11
CA ARG A 331 -14.41 28.41 -7.44
C ARG A 331 -14.33 26.91 -7.72
N MET A 332 -13.25 26.25 -7.29
CA MET A 332 -13.06 24.81 -7.51
C MET A 332 -14.00 23.95 -6.66
N THR A 333 -14.34 24.40 -5.46
CA THR A 333 -15.13 23.64 -4.47
C THR A 333 -16.61 24.03 -4.44
N LYS A 334 -17.01 25.13 -5.08
CA LYS A 334 -18.42 25.52 -5.26
C LYS A 334 -19.34 24.45 -5.85
N PRO A 335 -18.97 23.70 -6.89
CA PRO A 335 -19.86 22.66 -7.42
C PRO A 335 -20.07 21.49 -6.46
N THR A 336 -19.24 21.36 -5.41
CA THR A 336 -19.21 20.24 -4.48
C THR A 336 -19.34 20.71 -3.03
N GLU A 337 -20.46 21.35 -2.69
CA GLU A 337 -20.67 21.99 -1.37
C GLU A 337 -20.54 21.03 -0.18
N ASN A 338 -20.92 19.76 -0.31
CA ASN A 338 -20.82 18.74 0.74
C ASN A 338 -19.54 17.88 0.64
N SER A 339 -18.49 18.37 -0.01
CA SER A 339 -17.22 17.64 -0.14
C SER A 339 -16.24 17.94 1.00
N LEU A 340 -15.33 16.98 1.26
CA LEU A 340 -14.21 17.18 2.18
C LEU A 340 -13.32 18.36 1.76
N SER A 341 -13.08 18.54 0.46
CA SER A 341 -12.30 19.67 -0.06
C SER A 341 -12.96 21.03 0.24
N ARG A 342 -14.30 21.12 0.17
CA ARG A 342 -15.02 22.31 0.63
C ARG A 342 -14.88 22.54 2.12
N ALA A 343 -15.02 21.50 2.95
CA ALA A 343 -14.87 21.62 4.40
C ALA A 343 -13.45 22.09 4.80
N HIS A 344 -12.41 21.56 4.16
CA HIS A 344 -11.03 22.00 4.35
C HIS A 344 -10.80 23.45 3.93
N TYR A 345 -11.45 23.90 2.84
CA TYR A 345 -11.44 25.30 2.43
C TYR A 345 -12.09 26.21 3.49
N LEU A 346 -13.30 25.88 3.96
CA LEU A 346 -14.02 26.71 4.94
C LEU A 346 -13.23 26.81 6.25
N LEU A 347 -12.69 25.70 6.74
CA LEU A 347 -11.84 25.69 7.94
C LEU A 347 -10.59 26.54 7.74
N THR A 348 -9.87 26.38 6.63
CA THR A 348 -8.64 27.12 6.35
C THR A 348 -8.91 28.62 6.17
N ALA A 349 -9.97 28.98 5.43
CA ALA A 349 -10.37 30.36 5.25
C ALA A 349 -10.72 31.01 6.59
N ALA A 350 -11.47 30.31 7.45
CA ALA A 350 -11.81 30.79 8.78
C ALA A 350 -10.59 30.96 9.68
N THR A 351 -9.65 30.00 9.69
CA THR A 351 -8.41 30.12 10.46
C THR A 351 -7.56 31.32 10.04
N LEU A 352 -7.46 31.58 8.73
CA LEU A 352 -6.68 32.69 8.19
C LEU A 352 -7.38 34.04 8.39
N GLN A 353 -8.72 34.05 8.39
CA GLN A 353 -9.50 35.25 8.63
C GLN A 353 -9.59 35.60 10.11
N GLN A 354 -9.58 34.63 11.04
CA GLN A 354 -9.50 34.92 12.48
C GLN A 354 -8.25 35.76 12.81
N GLN A 355 -7.13 35.47 12.16
CA GLN A 355 -5.87 36.19 12.38
C GLN A 355 -5.94 37.66 11.90
N ASP A 356 -6.85 37.97 10.98
CA ASP A 356 -7.06 39.30 10.40
C ASP A 356 -8.29 40.05 10.97
N ALA A 357 -9.34 39.33 11.35
CA ALA A 357 -10.68 39.85 11.61
C ALA A 357 -10.85 40.21 13.09
N LYS A 358 -10.16 41.26 13.53
CA LYS A 358 -10.31 41.77 14.90
C LYS A 358 -11.54 42.68 15.11
N GLU A 359 -12.24 43.12 14.05
CA GLU A 359 -13.13 44.30 14.18
C GLU A 359 -14.47 44.29 13.39
N ASP A 360 -14.79 43.28 12.56
CA ASP A 360 -16.01 43.31 11.71
C ASP A 360 -17.07 42.24 12.09
N PRO A 361 -18.20 42.64 12.72
CA PRO A 361 -19.21 41.70 13.21
C PRO A 361 -19.97 40.96 12.10
N LEU A 362 -20.12 41.55 10.91
CA LEU A 362 -20.79 40.89 9.79
C LEU A 362 -19.93 39.74 9.26
N LYS A 363 -18.61 39.96 9.15
CA LYS A 363 -17.66 38.91 8.78
C LYS A 363 -17.61 37.79 9.82
N MET A 364 -17.73 38.14 11.10
CA MET A 364 -17.77 37.16 12.19
C MET A 364 -18.96 36.20 12.07
N THR A 365 -20.16 36.71 11.77
CA THR A 365 -21.34 35.83 11.60
C THR A 365 -21.21 34.87 10.40
N ALA A 366 -20.66 35.34 9.28
CA ALA A 366 -20.41 34.51 8.10
C ALA A 366 -19.34 33.43 8.39
N LEU A 367 -18.32 33.76 9.19
CA LEU A 367 -17.28 32.82 9.64
C LEU A 367 -17.85 31.71 10.54
N LEU A 368 -18.74 32.06 11.46
CA LEU A 368 -19.37 31.05 12.32
C LEU A 368 -20.23 30.09 11.50
N GLN A 369 -20.97 30.58 10.51
CA GLN A 369 -21.76 29.73 9.62
C GLN A 369 -20.87 28.80 8.78
N SER A 370 -19.72 29.29 8.28
CA SER A 370 -18.80 28.45 7.49
C SER A 370 -18.16 27.34 8.32
N LEU A 371 -17.84 27.61 9.59
CA LEU A 371 -17.30 26.61 10.52
C LEU A 371 -18.31 25.53 10.90
N GLN A 372 -19.57 25.91 11.11
CA GLN A 372 -20.65 24.94 11.36
C GLN A 372 -20.86 24.01 10.17
N GLN A 373 -20.85 24.57 8.96
CA GLN A 373 -20.90 23.80 7.73
C GLN A 373 -19.70 22.85 7.64
N ALA A 374 -18.48 23.33 7.85
CA ALA A 374 -17.27 22.50 7.84
C ALA A 374 -17.34 21.35 8.86
N ALA A 375 -17.74 21.64 10.10
CA ALA A 375 -17.87 20.65 11.16
C ALA A 375 -18.89 19.56 10.80
N SER A 376 -20.04 19.94 10.22
CA SER A 376 -21.08 18.99 9.80
C SER A 376 -20.59 18.04 8.71
N VAL A 377 -19.83 18.56 7.74
CA VAL A 377 -19.25 17.76 6.66
C VAL A 377 -18.18 16.82 7.22
N PHE A 378 -17.27 17.28 8.08
CA PHE A 378 -16.26 16.41 8.70
C PHE A 378 -16.87 15.27 9.53
N GLU A 379 -18.02 15.50 10.19
CA GLU A 379 -18.74 14.43 10.89
C GLU A 379 -19.31 13.38 9.94
N GLN A 380 -19.89 13.80 8.81
CA GLN A 380 -20.41 12.88 7.79
C GLN A 380 -19.30 11.96 7.25
N PHE A 381 -18.09 12.48 7.08
CA PHE A 381 -16.91 11.74 6.61
C PHE A 381 -16.08 11.09 7.72
N ARG A 382 -16.56 11.07 8.97
CA ARG A 382 -15.91 10.45 10.14
C ARG A 382 -14.53 11.03 10.50
N GLN A 383 -14.23 12.27 10.08
CA GLN A 383 -13.01 12.98 10.48
C GLN A 383 -13.23 13.73 11.81
N ARG A 384 -13.22 12.98 12.93
CA ARG A 384 -13.52 13.53 14.26
C ARG A 384 -12.56 14.65 14.66
N ASP A 385 -11.27 14.49 14.40
CA ASP A 385 -10.25 15.47 14.80
C ASP A 385 -10.48 16.83 14.12
N LYS A 386 -10.80 16.82 12.83
CA LYS A 386 -11.08 18.04 12.05
C LYS A 386 -12.43 18.67 12.39
N SER A 387 -13.43 17.86 12.72
CA SER A 387 -14.70 18.37 13.24
C SER A 387 -14.52 19.06 14.59
N LEU A 388 -13.73 18.47 15.49
CA LEU A 388 -13.38 19.08 16.78
C LEU A 388 -12.59 20.38 16.58
N GLU A 389 -11.61 20.40 15.67
CA GLU A 389 -10.84 21.60 15.33
C GLU A 389 -11.76 22.74 14.88
N ALA A 390 -12.71 22.46 13.97
CA ALA A 390 -13.68 23.45 13.50
C ALA A 390 -14.58 23.98 14.63
N ARG A 391 -15.08 23.10 15.51
CA ARG A 391 -15.90 23.48 16.68
C ARG A 391 -15.14 24.28 17.72
N CYS A 392 -13.87 23.92 17.97
CA CYS A 392 -13.01 24.67 18.86
C CYS A 392 -12.77 26.09 18.33
N LEU A 393 -12.49 26.23 17.03
CA LEU A 393 -12.34 27.53 16.39
C LEU A 393 -13.63 28.35 16.46
N GLU A 394 -14.78 27.72 16.22
CA GLU A 394 -16.10 28.34 16.37
C GLU A 394 -16.33 28.85 17.80
N GLY A 395 -16.00 28.02 18.81
CA GLY A 395 -16.09 28.40 20.22
C GLY A 395 -15.19 29.59 20.56
N LEU A 396 -13.94 29.58 20.07
CA LEU A 396 -13.00 30.70 20.26
C LEU A 396 -13.52 32.00 19.67
N LEU A 397 -14.04 31.97 18.43
CA LEU A 397 -14.59 33.16 17.76
C LEU A 397 -15.83 33.71 18.45
N ARG A 398 -16.67 32.86 19.07
CA ARG A 398 -17.81 33.31 19.89
C ARG A 398 -17.37 33.91 21.21
N ALA A 399 -16.32 33.36 21.82
CA ALA A 399 -15.82 33.81 23.12
C ALA A 399 -15.02 35.11 23.02
N GLU A 400 -14.33 35.37 21.91
CA GLU A 400 -13.47 36.55 21.72
C GLU A 400 -14.15 37.90 22.04
N PRO A 401 -15.36 38.22 21.55
CA PRO A 401 -16.07 39.46 21.93
C PRO A 401 -16.52 39.48 23.41
N LEU A 402 -16.84 38.31 23.97
CA LEU A 402 -17.24 38.20 25.38
C LEU A 402 -16.04 38.41 26.32
N PHE A 403 -14.84 37.95 25.92
CA PHE A 403 -13.61 38.16 26.65
C PHE A 403 -13.17 39.63 26.65
N THR A 404 -13.36 40.37 25.56
CA THR A 404 -13.05 41.80 25.53
C THR A 404 -14.03 42.59 26.41
N GLU A 405 -15.33 42.29 26.36
CA GLU A 405 -16.30 42.85 27.30
C GLU A 405 -15.91 42.52 28.76
N TYR A 406 -15.61 41.27 29.07
CA TYR A 406 -15.17 40.85 30.40
C TYR A 406 -13.90 41.60 30.85
N ALA A 407 -12.88 41.69 30.00
CA ALA A 407 -11.63 42.40 30.30
C ALA A 407 -11.84 43.90 30.58
N THR A 408 -12.86 44.53 29.99
CA THR A 408 -13.19 45.94 30.27
C THR A 408 -14.01 46.11 31.55
N LEU A 409 -14.89 45.16 31.88
CA LEU A 409 -15.78 45.23 33.03
C LEU A 409 -15.11 44.81 34.35
N VAL A 410 -14.16 43.88 34.30
CA VAL A 410 -13.50 43.32 35.48
C VAL A 410 -12.72 44.36 36.32
N PRO A 411 -11.90 45.27 35.75
CA PRO A 411 -11.21 46.30 36.54
C PRO A 411 -12.17 47.24 37.25
N ALA A 412 -13.28 47.60 36.60
CA ALA A 412 -14.32 48.44 37.19
C ALA A 412 -15.03 47.73 38.34
N ALA A 413 -15.36 46.43 38.19
CA ALA A 413 -16.00 45.63 39.22
C ALA A 413 -15.10 45.36 40.44
N ILE A 414 -13.80 45.08 40.23
CA ILE A 414 -12.81 44.91 41.31
C ILE A 414 -12.72 46.16 42.19
N SER A 415 -12.87 47.35 41.60
CA SER A 415 -12.77 48.62 42.33
C SER A 415 -14.05 49.02 43.08
N THR A 416 -15.19 48.36 42.83
CA THR A 416 -16.48 48.75 43.41
C THR A 416 -16.93 47.86 44.57
N SER A 417 -17.05 46.54 44.38
CA SER A 417 -17.46 45.59 45.43
C SER A 417 -17.43 44.13 44.94
N ASP A 418 -17.35 43.17 45.85
CA ASP A 418 -17.48 41.73 45.53
C ASP A 418 -18.80 41.41 44.82
N GLU A 419 -19.88 42.11 45.15
CA GLU A 419 -21.21 41.94 44.54
C GLU A 419 -21.25 42.40 43.08
N ALA A 420 -20.48 43.44 42.73
CA ALA A 420 -20.32 43.88 41.34
C ALA A 420 -19.52 42.85 40.52
N LEU A 421 -18.60 42.15 41.16
CA LEU A 421 -17.81 41.08 40.55
C LEU A 421 -18.68 39.87 40.19
N TYR A 422 -19.59 39.46 41.09
CA TYR A 422 -20.58 38.41 40.80
C TYR A 422 -21.53 38.79 39.65
N ARG A 423 -21.95 40.06 39.56
CA ARG A 423 -22.82 40.52 38.46
C ARG A 423 -22.13 40.51 37.09
N VAL A 424 -20.82 40.78 37.03
CA VAL A 424 -20.04 40.68 35.80
C VAL A 424 -19.89 39.21 35.37
N ILE A 425 -19.72 38.30 36.32
CA ILE A 425 -19.68 36.85 36.04
C ILE A 425 -21.03 36.36 35.51
N ASP A 426 -22.15 36.77 36.13
CA ASP A 426 -23.50 36.40 35.69
C ASP A 426 -23.88 37.02 34.33
N GLN A 427 -23.38 38.22 34.00
CA GLN A 427 -23.67 38.89 32.72
C GLN A 427 -22.94 38.25 31.54
N VAL A 428 -21.70 37.80 31.73
CA VAL A 428 -20.88 37.25 30.63
C VAL A 428 -21.13 35.74 30.44
N GLY A 429 -21.78 35.07 31.40
CA GLY A 429 -22.34 33.74 31.20
C GLY A 429 -21.29 32.66 30.95
N PHE A 430 -20.39 32.46 31.91
CA PHE A 430 -19.46 31.33 31.93
C PHE A 430 -20.12 30.02 32.38
#